data_AF-A0A259FBW4-F1
#
_entry.id   AF-A0A259FBW4-F1
#
_cell.length_a   1.000
_cell.length_b   1.000
_cell.length_c   1.000
_cell.angle_alpha   90.00
_cell.angle_beta   90.00
_cell.angle_gamma   90.00
#
_symmetry.space_group_name_H-M   'P 1'
#
loop_
_entity.id
_entity.type
_entity.pdbx_description
1 polymer ?
#
loop_
_entity_poly.entity_id
_entity_poly.type
_entity_poly.pdbx_seq_one_letter_code
_entity_poly.pdbx_strand_id
1 'polypeptide(L)'
;ALQAVPNHARALILQGDYFMAMDRPAQAIEVWAVIAKTHPAYMHLLADRWMAAHTALNKADEGLSALCELLKTQASGELLDIVQKHMMQIRGAQATEGMLVEVMQHSPSLSALSKLAQTRLVLAESNGTPERVSDLQATLSLLKQRTTSLARYTCGNCGFRARRFYWQCPGCNHWEAYSPRRSEGAVPSGPSM
;
A
#
# COMPACT_ATOMS: atom_id res chain seq x y z
N ALA A 1 17.45 10.80 -17.65
CA ALA A 1 16.61 9.64 -17.31
C ALA A 1 15.29 9.65 -18.09
N LEU A 2 14.37 10.59 -17.84
CA LEU A 2 13.06 10.63 -18.53
C LEU A 2 13.16 10.87 -20.05
N GLN A 3 14.23 11.50 -20.53
CA GLN A 3 14.53 11.59 -21.97
C GLN A 3 14.92 10.25 -22.60
N ALA A 4 15.52 9.34 -21.82
CA ALA A 4 15.97 8.04 -22.31
C ALA A 4 14.86 6.99 -22.21
N VAL A 5 14.09 7.01 -21.12
CA VAL A 5 12.93 6.15 -20.90
C VAL A 5 11.76 7.02 -20.42
N PRO A 6 10.79 7.34 -21.30
CA PRO A 6 9.60 8.07 -20.91
C PRO A 6 8.85 7.34 -19.79
N ASN A 7 8.28 8.09 -18.85
CA ASN A 7 7.49 7.59 -17.72
C ASN A 7 8.18 6.57 -16.79
N HIS A 8 9.51 6.49 -16.82
CA HIS A 8 10.26 5.60 -15.93
C HIS A 8 9.89 5.81 -14.45
N ALA A 9 9.30 4.79 -13.82
CA ALA A 9 8.65 4.89 -12.50
C ALA A 9 9.55 5.52 -11.42
N ARG A 10 10.78 5.01 -11.24
CA ARG A 10 11.73 5.57 -10.27
C ARG A 10 12.04 7.04 -10.50
N ALA A 11 12.19 7.45 -11.76
CA ALA A 11 12.54 8.83 -12.10
C ALA A 11 11.38 9.78 -11.79
N LEU A 12 10.13 9.38 -12.08
CA LEU A 12 8.94 10.13 -11.70
C LEU A 12 8.78 10.21 -10.18
N ILE A 13 9.04 9.12 -9.44
CA ILE A 13 8.97 9.14 -7.96
C ILE A 13 9.93 10.20 -7.42
N LEU A 14 11.19 10.14 -7.84
CA LEU A 14 12.24 11.08 -7.41
C LEU A 14 11.96 12.53 -7.87
N GLN A 15 11.32 12.71 -9.02
CA GLN A 15 10.94 14.03 -9.50
C GLN A 15 9.84 14.66 -8.62
N GLY A 16 8.84 13.88 -8.20
CA GLY A 16 7.85 14.38 -7.24
C GLY A 16 8.47 14.65 -5.86
N ASP A 17 9.44 13.83 -5.43
CA ASP A 17 10.21 14.08 -4.20
C ASP A 17 10.97 15.40 -4.27
N TYR A 18 11.58 15.69 -5.41
CA TYR A 18 12.22 16.97 -5.67
C TYR A 18 11.23 18.13 -5.58
N PHE A 19 10.02 18.00 -6.14
CA PHE A 19 8.99 19.04 -6.04
C PHE A 19 8.51 19.25 -4.60
N MET A 20 8.35 18.18 -3.82
CA MET A 20 8.04 18.31 -2.39
C MET A 20 9.15 19.03 -1.62
N ALA A 21 10.42 18.72 -1.89
CA ALA A 21 11.55 19.38 -1.25
C ALA A 21 11.69 20.86 -1.62
N MET A 22 11.06 21.29 -2.73
CA MET A 22 11.02 22.67 -3.20
C MET A 22 9.74 23.41 -2.78
N ASP A 23 8.95 22.85 -1.85
CA ASP A 23 7.65 23.36 -1.42
C ASP A 23 6.65 23.55 -2.56
N ARG A 24 6.68 22.64 -3.56
CA ARG A 24 5.79 22.64 -4.73
C ARG A 24 4.87 21.41 -4.75
N PRO A 25 3.95 21.26 -3.76
CA PRO A 25 3.12 20.07 -3.63
C PRO A 25 2.20 19.83 -4.84
N ALA A 26 1.71 20.89 -5.50
CA ALA A 26 0.87 20.74 -6.69
C ALA A 26 1.61 20.03 -7.84
N GLN A 27 2.87 20.42 -8.10
CA GLN A 27 3.69 19.79 -9.13
C GLN A 27 4.07 18.35 -8.76
N ALA A 28 4.29 18.07 -7.48
CA ALA A 28 4.53 16.70 -7.01
C ALA A 28 3.32 15.79 -7.29
N ILE A 29 2.10 16.29 -7.03
CA ILE A 29 0.85 15.57 -7.31
C ILE A 29 0.69 15.30 -8.81
N GLU A 30 0.94 16.30 -9.66
CA GLU A 30 0.86 16.13 -11.12
C GLU A 30 1.79 15.02 -11.64
N VAL A 31 3.04 15.01 -11.17
CA VAL A 31 4.02 13.97 -11.55
C VAL A 31 3.62 12.60 -11.02
N TRP A 32 3.23 12.50 -9.75
CA TRP A 32 2.84 11.23 -9.15
C TRP A 32 1.50 10.71 -9.69
N ALA A 33 0.62 11.58 -10.20
CA ALA A 33 -0.60 11.16 -10.88
C ALA A 33 -0.29 10.35 -12.16
N VAL A 34 0.84 10.64 -12.82
CA VAL A 34 1.31 9.82 -13.95
C VAL A 34 1.60 8.39 -13.46
N ILE A 35 2.26 8.23 -12.31
CA ILE A 35 2.55 6.91 -11.73
C ILE A 35 1.27 6.19 -11.35
N ALA A 36 0.31 6.88 -10.72
CA ALA A 36 -0.99 6.33 -10.38
C ALA A 36 -1.72 5.78 -11.62
N LYS A 37 -1.49 6.37 -12.80
CA LYS A 37 -2.08 5.92 -14.06
C LYS A 37 -1.28 4.83 -14.77
N THR A 38 0.04 4.99 -14.91
CA THR A 38 0.87 4.12 -15.76
C THR A 38 1.52 2.98 -14.99
N HIS A 39 1.81 3.19 -13.70
CA HIS A 39 2.57 2.28 -12.85
C HIS A 39 1.92 2.14 -11.45
N PRO A 40 0.60 1.85 -11.37
CA PRO A 40 -0.16 1.95 -10.11
C PRO A 40 0.35 1.00 -9.02
N ALA A 41 1.00 -0.12 -9.39
CA ALA A 41 1.59 -1.04 -8.43
C ALA A 41 2.72 -0.42 -7.59
N TYR A 42 3.36 0.66 -8.05
CA TYR A 42 4.39 1.39 -7.31
C TYR A 42 3.83 2.42 -6.32
N MET A 43 2.51 2.65 -6.28
CA MET A 43 1.94 3.72 -5.45
C MET A 43 2.20 3.52 -3.96
N HIS A 44 2.33 2.28 -3.48
CA HIS A 44 2.72 2.01 -2.10
C HIS A 44 4.04 2.69 -1.69
N LEU A 45 4.98 2.88 -2.63
CA LEU A 45 6.25 3.53 -2.35
C LEU A 45 6.11 5.03 -2.06
N LEU A 46 5.03 5.67 -2.52
CA LEU A 46 4.87 7.12 -2.47
C LEU A 46 3.56 7.58 -1.82
N ALA A 47 2.63 6.68 -1.49
CA ALA A 47 1.29 7.00 -1.00
C ALA A 47 1.28 7.92 0.24
N ASP A 48 2.18 7.73 1.21
CA ASP A 48 2.28 8.64 2.36
C ASP A 48 2.69 10.07 1.93
N ARG A 49 3.62 10.18 0.96
CA ARG A 49 4.08 11.47 0.44
C ARG A 49 3.01 12.13 -0.45
N TRP A 50 2.27 11.33 -1.21
CA TRP A 50 1.07 11.76 -1.93
C TRP A 50 0.04 12.37 -0.99
N MET A 51 -0.23 11.72 0.15
CA MET A 51 -1.12 12.26 1.17
C MET A 51 -0.58 13.55 1.77
N ALA A 52 0.72 13.61 2.10
CA ALA A 52 1.34 14.84 2.60
C ALA A 52 1.22 16.01 1.62
N ALA A 53 1.41 15.77 0.31
CA ALA A 53 1.25 16.79 -0.73
C ALA A 53 -0.20 17.30 -0.81
N HIS A 54 -1.18 16.40 -0.75
CA HIS A 54 -2.60 16.76 -0.74
C HIS A 54 -2.99 17.52 0.53
N THR A 55 -2.49 17.11 1.68
CA THR A 55 -2.72 17.82 2.95
C THR A 55 -2.14 19.24 2.91
N ALA A 56 -0.95 19.44 2.35
CA ALA A 56 -0.35 20.77 2.18
C ALA A 56 -1.20 21.73 1.33
N LEU A 57 -2.08 21.19 0.47
CA LEU A 57 -3.02 21.95 -0.35
C LEU A 57 -4.44 21.99 0.22
N ASN A 58 -4.67 21.52 1.45
CA ASN A 58 -5.99 21.35 2.06
C ASN A 58 -6.94 20.43 1.26
N LYS A 59 -6.37 19.45 0.54
CA LYS A 59 -7.07 18.51 -0.34
C LYS A 59 -6.89 17.05 0.09
N ALA A 60 -6.71 16.82 1.39
CA ALA A 60 -6.44 15.48 1.93
C ALA A 60 -7.51 14.44 1.54
N ASP A 61 -8.78 14.85 1.51
CA ASP A 61 -9.89 13.96 1.14
C ASP A 61 -9.87 13.58 -0.36
N GLU A 62 -9.48 14.50 -1.25
CA GLU A 62 -9.27 14.21 -2.68
C GLU A 62 -8.12 13.19 -2.86
N GLY A 63 -7.00 13.42 -2.15
CA GLY A 63 -5.85 12.52 -2.17
C GLY A 63 -6.20 11.12 -1.69
N LEU A 64 -6.97 11.02 -0.60
CA LEU A 64 -7.45 9.75 -0.06
C LEU A 64 -8.41 9.05 -1.03
N SER A 65 -9.34 9.79 -1.63
CA SER A 65 -10.29 9.24 -2.61
C SER A 65 -9.57 8.59 -3.80
N ALA A 66 -8.54 9.26 -4.33
CA ALA A 66 -7.73 8.72 -5.42
C ALA A 66 -7.03 7.40 -5.03
N LEU A 67 -6.52 7.30 -3.79
CA LEU A 67 -5.91 6.06 -3.30
C LEU A 67 -6.96 4.95 -3.06
N CYS A 68 -8.15 5.28 -2.57
CA CYS A 68 -9.25 4.32 -2.41
C CYS A 68 -9.68 3.75 -3.77
N GLU A 69 -9.79 4.57 -4.82
CA GLU A 69 -10.08 4.09 -6.17
C GLU A 69 -8.98 3.14 -6.69
N LEU A 70 -7.71 3.43 -6.38
CA LEU A 70 -6.62 2.52 -6.73
C LEU A 70 -6.76 1.15 -6.04
N LEU A 71 -7.26 1.07 -4.80
CA LEU A 71 -7.43 -0.20 -4.10
C LEU A 71 -8.39 -1.16 -4.81
N LYS A 72 -9.35 -0.66 -5.60
CA LYS A 72 -10.28 -1.52 -6.38
C LYS A 72 -9.55 -2.39 -7.41
N THR A 73 -8.39 -1.95 -7.90
CA THR A 73 -7.56 -2.72 -8.83
C THR A 73 -6.21 -3.14 -8.23
N GLN A 74 -5.77 -2.47 -7.17
CA GLN A 74 -4.45 -2.57 -6.56
C GLN A 74 -4.51 -2.69 -5.03
N ALA A 75 -5.24 -3.68 -4.52
CA ALA A 75 -5.24 -4.01 -3.09
C ALA A 75 -3.95 -4.75 -2.67
N SER A 76 -2.78 -4.12 -2.87
CA SER A 76 -1.50 -4.64 -2.38
C SER A 76 -1.30 -4.26 -0.91
N GLY A 77 -0.69 -5.17 -0.12
CA GLY A 77 -0.63 -5.05 1.34
C GLY A 77 -0.12 -3.69 1.85
N GLU A 78 1.02 -3.19 1.36
CA GLU A 78 1.53 -1.89 1.84
C GLU A 78 0.62 -0.70 1.47
N LEU A 79 0.04 -0.69 0.27
CA LEU A 79 -0.88 0.38 -0.10
C LEU A 79 -2.13 0.35 0.78
N LEU A 80 -2.68 -0.85 1.04
CA LEU A 80 -3.83 -1.03 1.91
C LEU A 80 -3.55 -0.54 3.34
N ASP A 81 -2.38 -0.85 3.88
CA ASP A 81 -1.94 -0.40 5.20
C ASP A 81 -1.91 1.14 5.30
N ILE A 82 -1.35 1.80 4.28
CA ILE A 82 -1.25 3.27 4.22
C ILE A 82 -2.66 3.88 4.10
N VAL A 83 -3.48 3.41 3.16
CA VAL A 83 -4.83 3.94 2.94
C VAL A 83 -5.72 3.75 4.15
N GLN A 84 -5.67 2.57 4.80
CA GLN A 84 -6.42 2.31 6.03
C GLN A 84 -6.06 3.30 7.13
N LYS A 85 -4.77 3.59 7.35
CA LYS A 85 -4.31 4.59 8.31
C LYS A 85 -4.87 5.98 8.01
N HIS A 86 -4.76 6.46 6.76
CA HIS A 86 -5.26 7.79 6.38
C HIS A 86 -6.79 7.87 6.41
N MET A 87 -7.49 6.81 6.04
CA MET A 87 -8.95 6.71 6.12
C MET A 87 -9.44 6.82 7.57
N MET A 88 -8.79 6.11 8.51
CA MET A 88 -9.10 6.20 9.94
C MET A 88 -8.97 7.62 10.46
N GLN A 89 -7.96 8.36 10.00
CA GLN A 89 -7.68 9.73 10.44
C GLN A 89 -8.63 10.77 9.82
N ILE A 90 -8.97 10.62 8.54
CA ILE A 90 -9.73 11.64 7.78
C ILE A 90 -11.24 11.38 7.85
N ARG A 91 -11.67 10.12 7.71
CA ARG A 91 -13.09 9.73 7.59
C ARG A 91 -13.59 8.85 8.75
N GLY A 92 -12.71 8.44 9.66
CA GLY A 92 -13.07 7.68 10.85
C GLY A 92 -13.21 6.17 10.63
N ALA A 93 -13.45 5.46 11.74
CA ALA A 93 -13.41 4.00 11.78
C ALA A 93 -14.57 3.33 11.03
N GLN A 94 -15.79 3.87 11.10
CA GLN A 94 -16.95 3.31 10.40
C GLN A 94 -16.77 3.36 8.87
N ALA A 95 -16.33 4.51 8.34
CA ALA A 95 -16.07 4.64 6.90
C ALA A 95 -14.93 3.74 6.45
N THR A 96 -13.92 3.56 7.32
CA THR A 96 -12.81 2.62 7.08
C THR A 96 -13.26 1.18 7.03
N GLU A 97 -14.16 0.75 7.93
CA GLU A 97 -14.74 -0.60 7.90
C GLU A 97 -15.45 -0.84 6.56
N GLY A 98 -16.29 0.11 6.11
CA GLY A 98 -17.00 0.01 4.83
C GLY A 98 -16.06 -0.16 3.64
N MET A 99 -14.99 0.66 3.56
CA MET A 99 -13.98 0.56 2.51
C MET A 99 -13.26 -0.80 2.55
N LEU A 100 -12.89 -1.30 3.72
CA LEU A 100 -12.21 -2.59 3.85
C LEU A 100 -13.10 -3.77 3.44
N VAL A 101 -14.41 -3.71 3.72
CA VAL A 101 -15.37 -4.70 3.25
C VAL A 101 -15.45 -4.69 1.71
N GLU A 102 -15.51 -3.52 1.08
CA GLU A 102 -15.49 -3.40 -0.39
C GLU A 102 -14.19 -3.95 -0.99
N VAL A 103 -13.04 -3.64 -0.40
CA VAL A 103 -11.74 -4.18 -0.83
C VAL A 103 -11.73 -5.70 -0.74
N MET A 104 -12.25 -6.29 0.35
CA MET A 104 -12.29 -7.74 0.52
C MET A 104 -13.20 -8.45 -0.50
N GLN A 105 -14.25 -7.79 -0.99
CA GLN A 105 -15.11 -8.36 -2.04
C GLN A 105 -14.39 -8.48 -3.38
N HIS A 106 -13.51 -7.53 -3.70
CA HIS A 106 -12.79 -7.48 -4.97
C HIS A 106 -11.40 -8.14 -4.93
N SER A 107 -10.76 -8.16 -3.76
CA SER A 107 -9.39 -8.65 -3.57
C SER A 107 -9.21 -9.27 -2.17
N PRO A 108 -9.80 -10.47 -1.94
CA PRO A 108 -9.71 -11.14 -0.64
C PRO A 108 -8.25 -11.51 -0.33
N SER A 109 -7.79 -11.08 0.84
CA SER A 109 -6.41 -11.32 1.30
C SER A 109 -6.36 -11.38 2.83
N LEU A 110 -5.33 -12.05 3.37
CA LEU A 110 -5.15 -12.14 4.82
C LEU A 110 -4.76 -10.78 5.42
N SER A 111 -4.03 -9.94 4.67
CA SER A 111 -3.77 -8.56 5.06
C SER A 111 -5.06 -7.74 5.15
N ALA A 112 -5.96 -7.81 4.16
CA ALA A 112 -7.23 -7.11 4.22
C ALA A 112 -8.10 -7.55 5.40
N LEU A 113 -8.20 -8.87 5.64
CA LEU A 113 -8.91 -9.40 6.80
C LEU A 113 -8.29 -8.93 8.12
N SER A 114 -6.96 -8.89 8.22
CA SER A 114 -6.27 -8.37 9.40
C SER A 114 -6.57 -6.89 9.65
N LYS A 115 -6.68 -6.07 8.60
CA LYS A 115 -7.03 -4.65 8.73
C LYS A 115 -8.49 -4.44 9.07
N LEU A 116 -9.38 -5.28 8.55
CA LEU A 116 -10.80 -5.26 8.90
C LEU A 116 -10.98 -5.62 10.38
N ALA A 117 -10.34 -6.68 10.85
CA ALA A 117 -10.37 -7.08 12.26
C ALA A 117 -9.81 -5.98 13.18
N GLN A 118 -8.70 -5.34 12.79
CA GLN A 118 -8.13 -4.21 13.53
C GLN A 118 -9.11 -3.03 13.61
N THR A 119 -9.76 -2.68 12.51
CA THR A 119 -10.71 -1.56 12.45
C THR A 119 -11.96 -1.85 13.29
N ARG A 120 -12.49 -3.07 13.21
CA ARG A 120 -13.62 -3.53 14.04
C ARG A 120 -13.31 -3.55 15.52
N LEU A 121 -12.06 -3.86 15.89
CA LEU A 121 -11.63 -3.81 17.28
C LEU A 121 -11.71 -2.37 17.82
N VAL A 122 -11.20 -1.38 17.09
CA VAL A 122 -11.29 0.04 17.48
C VAL A 122 -12.75 0.48 17.68
N LEU A 123 -13.64 0.03 16.79
CA LEU A 123 -15.08 0.29 16.93
C LEU A 123 -15.66 -0.36 18.18
N ALA A 124 -15.36 -1.65 18.41
CA ALA A 124 -15.85 -2.40 19.56
C ALA A 124 -15.29 -1.87 20.90
N GLU A 125 -14.07 -1.35 20.94
CA GLU A 125 -13.52 -0.70 22.13
C GLU A 125 -14.29 0.59 22.51
N SER A 126 -14.95 1.23 21.53
CA SER A 126 -15.70 2.45 21.76
C SER A 126 -17.15 2.20 22.22
N ASN A 127 -17.79 1.11 21.77
CA ASN A 127 -19.23 0.89 21.99
C ASN A 127 -19.68 -0.58 22.08
N GLY A 128 -18.75 -1.54 22.13
CA GLY A 128 -19.01 -2.97 22.11
C GLY A 128 -19.02 -3.62 23.49
N THR A 129 -19.38 -4.90 23.55
CA THR A 129 -19.28 -5.69 24.78
C THR A 129 -17.86 -6.20 25.01
N PRO A 130 -17.45 -6.45 26.27
CA PRO A 130 -16.13 -7.01 26.58
C PRO A 130 -15.84 -8.33 25.85
N GLU A 131 -16.84 -9.18 25.66
CA GLU A 131 -16.71 -10.47 24.97
C GLU A 131 -16.36 -10.26 23.49
N ARG A 132 -17.02 -9.29 22.84
CA ARG A 132 -16.74 -8.96 21.43
C ARG A 132 -15.33 -8.39 21.25
N VAL A 133 -14.89 -7.55 22.19
CA VAL A 133 -13.52 -7.01 22.19
C VAL A 133 -12.50 -8.15 22.33
N SER A 134 -12.71 -9.06 23.28
CA SER A 134 -11.84 -10.22 23.50
C SER A 134 -11.77 -11.14 22.27
N ASP A 135 -12.90 -11.41 21.62
CA ASP A 135 -12.95 -12.24 20.40
C ASP A 135 -12.17 -11.61 19.23
N LEU A 136 -12.35 -10.30 19.02
CA LEU A 136 -11.62 -9.56 17.98
C LEU A 136 -10.12 -9.50 18.27
N GLN A 137 -9.72 -9.35 19.53
CA GLN A 137 -8.32 -9.39 19.95
C GLN A 137 -7.67 -10.76 19.70
N ALA A 138 -8.36 -11.85 20.03
CA ALA A 138 -7.90 -13.21 19.76
C ALA A 138 -7.76 -13.47 18.25
N THR A 139 -8.78 -13.11 17.47
CA THR A 139 -8.77 -13.19 16.01
C THR A 139 -7.61 -12.41 15.40
N LEU A 140 -7.43 -11.14 15.80
CA LEU A 140 -6.35 -10.29 15.30
C LEU A 140 -4.96 -10.86 15.66
N SER A 141 -4.81 -11.44 16.86
CA SER A 141 -3.56 -12.06 17.30
C SER A 141 -3.17 -13.25 16.41
N LEU A 142 -4.13 -14.12 16.08
CA LEU A 142 -3.92 -15.24 15.14
C LEU A 142 -3.57 -14.74 13.74
N LEU A 143 -4.29 -13.72 13.23
CA LEU A 143 -4.03 -13.14 11.92
C LEU A 143 -2.63 -12.52 11.84
N LYS A 144 -2.18 -11.81 12.88
CA LYS A 144 -0.82 -11.26 12.94
C LYS A 144 0.26 -12.35 12.92
N GLN A 145 0.06 -13.44 13.66
CA GLN A 145 0.99 -14.58 13.63
C GLN A 145 1.12 -15.19 12.22
N ARG A 146 0.02 -15.23 11.45
CA ARG A 146 0.00 -15.80 10.10
C ARG A 146 0.47 -14.83 9.02
N THR A 147 0.26 -13.52 9.17
CA THR A 147 0.59 -12.53 8.13
C THR A 147 2.00 -11.95 8.20
N THR A 148 2.63 -11.93 9.38
CA THR A 148 3.95 -11.31 9.60
C THR A 148 5.10 -11.92 8.78
N SER A 149 4.97 -13.18 8.34
CA SER A 149 5.97 -13.88 7.54
C SER A 149 5.71 -13.84 6.02
N LEU A 150 4.49 -13.51 5.58
CA LEU A 150 4.03 -13.78 4.22
C LEU A 150 4.49 -12.76 3.17
N ALA A 151 4.62 -11.48 3.54
CA ALA A 151 4.84 -10.43 2.56
C ALA A 151 6.34 -10.17 2.31
N ARG A 152 6.89 -10.74 1.23
CA ARG A 152 8.26 -10.48 0.76
C ARG A 152 8.24 -9.99 -0.70
N TYR A 153 9.15 -9.07 -1.02
CA TYR A 153 9.50 -8.78 -2.40
C TYR A 153 10.46 -9.87 -2.88
N THR A 154 10.25 -10.37 -4.10
CA THR A 154 11.12 -11.38 -4.71
C THR A 154 11.75 -10.82 -5.97
N CYS A 155 13.08 -10.92 -6.07
CA CYS A 155 13.81 -10.52 -7.26
C CYS A 155 13.49 -11.49 -8.41
N GLY A 156 13.00 -10.98 -9.53
CA GLY A 156 12.71 -11.78 -10.73
C GLY A 156 13.96 -12.32 -11.43
N ASN A 157 15.15 -11.79 -11.13
CA ASN A 157 16.41 -12.23 -11.72
C ASN A 157 17.08 -13.37 -10.92
N CYS A 158 17.18 -13.27 -9.59
CA CYS A 158 17.92 -14.24 -8.77
C CYS A 158 17.11 -14.88 -7.63
N GLY A 159 15.83 -14.51 -7.45
CA GLY A 159 14.99 -15.04 -6.38
C GLY A 159 15.28 -14.49 -4.98
N PHE A 160 16.18 -13.51 -4.82
CA PHE A 160 16.44 -12.91 -3.50
C PHE A 160 15.18 -12.28 -2.90
N ARG A 161 14.85 -12.66 -1.67
CA ARG A 161 13.64 -12.23 -0.95
C ARG A 161 13.96 -11.12 0.05
N ALA A 162 13.28 -9.98 -0.08
CA ALA A 162 13.50 -8.80 0.74
C ALA A 162 12.24 -8.39 1.51
N ARG A 163 12.43 -7.81 2.71
CA ARG A 163 11.36 -7.20 3.52
C ARG A 163 11.05 -5.76 3.13
N ARG A 164 11.87 -5.14 2.29
CA ARG A 164 11.71 -3.77 1.78
C ARG A 164 11.90 -3.82 0.27
N PHE A 165 11.29 -2.87 -0.43
CA PHE A 165 11.50 -2.73 -1.86
C PHE A 165 12.91 -2.18 -2.11
N TYR A 166 13.61 -2.75 -3.10
CA TYR A 166 14.90 -2.26 -3.54
C TYR A 166 14.87 -2.02 -5.05
N TRP A 167 15.37 -0.87 -5.49
CA TRP A 167 15.57 -0.61 -6.92
C TRP A 167 16.73 -1.43 -7.49
N GLN A 168 17.75 -1.72 -6.69
CA GLN A 168 18.87 -2.57 -7.04
C GLN A 168 18.89 -3.79 -6.12
N CYS A 169 18.89 -4.99 -6.70
CA CYS A 169 18.82 -6.21 -5.91
C CYS A 169 20.09 -6.45 -5.08
N PRO A 170 20.02 -6.58 -3.74
CA PRO A 170 21.21 -6.84 -2.93
C PRO A 170 21.91 -8.18 -3.23
N GLY A 171 21.19 -9.17 -3.75
CA GLY A 171 21.75 -10.48 -4.09
C GLY A 171 22.54 -10.53 -5.41
N CYS A 172 22.03 -9.91 -6.48
CA CYS A 172 22.63 -10.01 -7.83
C CYS A 172 23.00 -8.66 -8.46
N ASN A 173 22.80 -7.54 -7.75
CA ASN A 173 23.05 -6.17 -8.21
C ASN A 173 22.25 -5.72 -9.45
N HIS A 174 21.28 -6.52 -9.92
CA HIS A 174 20.42 -6.17 -11.04
C HIS A 174 19.46 -5.03 -10.67
N TRP A 175 19.28 -4.09 -11.58
CA TRP A 175 18.37 -2.95 -11.42
C TRP A 175 16.95 -3.32 -11.83
N GLU A 176 15.95 -2.78 -11.13
CA GLU A 176 14.51 -2.92 -11.43
C GLU A 176 14.02 -4.37 -11.48
N ALA A 177 14.73 -5.27 -10.81
CA ALA A 177 14.42 -6.71 -10.83
C ALA A 177 13.22 -7.09 -9.94
N TYR A 178 12.76 -6.21 -9.07
CA TYR A 178 11.66 -6.50 -8.15
C TYR A 178 10.30 -6.14 -8.73
N SER A 179 9.37 -7.09 -8.67
CA SER A 179 7.95 -6.74 -8.79
C SER A 179 7.56 -5.83 -7.61
N PRO A 180 6.87 -4.70 -7.86
CA PRO A 180 6.38 -3.81 -6.80
C PRO A 180 5.25 -4.44 -5.98
N ARG A 181 4.76 -5.62 -6.36
CA ARG A 181 3.75 -6.37 -5.59
C ARG A 181 4.45 -7.31 -4.62
N ARG A 182 4.05 -7.25 -3.35
CA ARG A 182 4.31 -8.34 -2.40
C ARG A 182 3.27 -9.44 -2.65
N SER A 183 3.69 -10.68 -2.87
CA SER A 183 2.78 -11.82 -2.86
C SER A 183 2.57 -12.28 -1.43
N GLU A 184 1.31 -12.52 -1.05
CA GLU A 184 0.98 -13.25 0.17
C GLU A 184 1.24 -14.73 -0.10
N GLY A 185 2.50 -15.17 0.01
CA GLY A 185 2.86 -16.58 0.04
C GLY A 185 2.14 -17.48 -0.98
N ALA A 186 2.00 -17.07 -2.24
CA ALA A 186 1.86 -18.07 -3.29
C ALA A 186 3.20 -18.82 -3.31
N VAL A 187 3.14 -20.15 -3.15
CA VAL A 187 4.27 -21.04 -3.45
C VAL A 187 4.87 -20.54 -4.77
N PRO A 188 6.19 -20.32 -4.88
CA PRO A 188 6.76 -20.00 -6.18
C PRO A 188 6.35 -21.12 -7.10
N SER A 189 5.54 -20.82 -8.11
CA SER A 189 5.47 -21.65 -9.31
C SER A 189 6.92 -21.74 -9.76
N GLY A 190 7.56 -22.88 -9.48
CA GLY A 190 8.89 -23.16 -10.00
C GLY A 190 8.85 -22.99 -11.52
N PRO A 191 10.01 -22.81 -12.17
CA PRO A 191 10.02 -22.71 -13.62
C PRO A 191 9.27 -23.92 -14.18
N SER A 192 8.21 -23.67 -14.94
CA SER A 192 7.70 -24.66 -15.86
C SER A 192 8.90 -25.07 -16.72
N MET A 193 9.38 -26.29 -16.53
CA MET A 193 10.24 -26.94 -17.52
C MET A 193 9.49 -27.03 -18.85
#